data_AF-A0A3P7VX12-F1
#
_entry.id   AF-A0A3P7VX12-F1
#
_cell.length_a   1.000
_cell.length_b   1.000
_cell.length_c   1.000
_cell.angle_alpha   90.00
_cell.angle_beta   90.00
_cell.angle_gamma   90.00
#
_symmetry.space_group_name_H-M   'P 1'
#
loop_
_entity.id
_entity.type
_entity.pdbx_description
1 polymer ?
#
loop_
_entity_poly.entity_id
_entity_poly.type
_entity_poly.pdbx_seq_one_letter_code
_entity_poly.pdbx_strand_id
1 'polypeptide(L)'
;MLTRKYWHLLTPLQSRRLNGSLNRVPPNFYDSVWKILERTQGGIVIAGQHLPQQPTLSDMTPFELTFSYKIESMMSAIEHPEYRQILVELLCIIAVILERNSELIFSNKLDLDQLISTAFRQYCSDHDIADGNDMTPFYELDDSDLSKNSTASYFARAVIDSLLNGICLTKRKITTFMPSDSLSCAPASNPERSDNQGYNGCLVS
;
A
#
# COMPACT_ATOMS: atom_id res chain seq x y z
N MET A 1 -8.95 4.22 -37.98
CA MET A 1 -8.06 4.22 -36.80
C MET A 1 -8.22 5.55 -36.07
N LEU A 2 -8.60 5.55 -34.79
CA LEU A 2 -8.60 6.78 -33.97
C LEU A 2 -7.16 7.31 -33.88
N THR A 3 -6.87 8.42 -34.55
CA THR A 3 -5.57 9.11 -34.43
C THR A 3 -5.51 9.86 -33.10
N ARG A 4 -4.29 10.08 -32.56
CA ARG A 4 -4.04 10.85 -31.31
C ARG A 4 -4.77 12.19 -31.24
N LYS A 5 -5.15 12.75 -32.39
CA LYS A 5 -5.85 14.04 -32.53
C LYS A 5 -7.22 14.10 -31.85
N TYR A 6 -7.93 12.99 -31.63
CA TYR A 6 -9.31 13.01 -31.10
C TYR A 6 -9.44 12.47 -29.67
N TRP A 7 -8.33 12.16 -29.01
CA TRP A 7 -8.34 11.54 -27.68
C TRP A 7 -8.93 12.43 -26.58
N HIS A 8 -8.83 13.76 -26.74
CA HIS A 8 -9.39 14.75 -25.82
C HIS A 8 -10.93 14.88 -25.91
N LEU A 9 -11.56 14.20 -26.88
CA LEU A 9 -13.02 14.22 -27.06
C LEU A 9 -13.71 13.03 -26.38
N LEU A 10 -12.95 12.08 -25.83
CA LEU A 10 -13.51 10.93 -25.15
C LEU A 10 -13.98 11.33 -23.75
N THR A 11 -15.18 10.89 -23.38
CA THR A 11 -15.61 10.91 -21.97
C THR A 11 -14.67 10.06 -21.11
N PRO A 12 -14.59 10.30 -19.79
CA PRO A 12 -13.79 9.47 -18.88
C PRO A 12 -14.07 7.98 -19.03
N LEU A 13 -15.35 7.58 -19.05
CA LEU A 13 -15.76 6.18 -19.23
C LEU A 13 -15.31 5.60 -20.58
N GLN A 14 -15.43 6.35 -21.68
CA GLN A 14 -14.96 5.89 -23.00
C GLN A 14 -13.44 5.74 -23.04
N SER A 15 -12.71 6.68 -22.43
CA SER A 15 -11.25 6.60 -22.31
C SER A 15 -10.83 5.37 -21.50
N ARG A 16 -11.51 5.11 -20.36
CA ARG A 16 -11.28 3.92 -19.53
C ARG A 16 -11.54 2.63 -20.28
N ARG A 17 -12.69 2.51 -20.95
CA ARG A 17 -13.03 1.34 -21.77
C ARG A 17 -12.02 1.09 -22.89
N LEU A 18 -11.57 2.15 -23.56
CA LEU A 18 -10.60 2.04 -24.64
C LEU A 18 -9.22 1.59 -24.12
N ASN A 19 -8.73 2.22 -23.05
CA ASN A 19 -7.44 1.88 -22.46
C ASN A 19 -7.46 0.47 -21.85
N GLY A 20 -8.51 0.14 -21.11
CA GLY A 20 -8.71 -1.18 -20.52
C GLY A 20 -8.78 -2.27 -21.59
N SER A 21 -9.54 -2.08 -22.68
CA SER A 21 -9.64 -3.07 -23.76
C SER A 21 -8.30 -3.34 -24.46
N LEU A 22 -7.42 -2.35 -24.46
CA LEU A 22 -6.08 -2.45 -25.04
C LEU A 22 -5.00 -2.83 -24.00
N ASN A 23 -5.38 -3.08 -22.75
CA ASN A 23 -4.49 -3.30 -21.61
C ASN A 23 -3.39 -2.22 -21.51
N ARG A 24 -3.76 -0.96 -21.77
CA ARG A 24 -2.81 0.16 -21.70
C ARG A 24 -2.51 0.50 -20.26
N VAL A 25 -1.23 0.52 -19.93
CA VAL A 25 -0.72 0.90 -18.62
C VAL A 25 0.27 2.07 -18.75
N PRO A 26 0.46 2.87 -17.68
CA PRO A 26 1.50 3.89 -17.66
C PRO A 26 2.92 3.31 -17.82
N PRO A 27 3.91 4.15 -18.18
CA PRO A 27 5.31 3.74 -18.16
C PRO A 27 5.72 3.24 -16.75
N ASN A 28 6.58 2.23 -16.69
CA ASN A 28 7.09 1.63 -15.44
C ASN A 28 5.98 1.08 -14.53
N PHE A 29 4.80 0.74 -15.08
CA PHE A 29 3.69 0.18 -14.32
C PHE A 29 4.11 -1.10 -13.57
N TYR A 30 4.69 -2.07 -14.25
CA TYR A 30 5.10 -3.33 -13.63
C TYR A 30 6.17 -3.12 -12.56
N ASP A 31 7.12 -2.21 -12.77
CA ASP A 31 8.13 -1.86 -11.76
C ASP A 31 7.48 -1.24 -10.52
N SER A 32 6.41 -0.45 -10.72
CA SER A 32 5.62 0.13 -9.63
C SER A 32 4.89 -0.97 -8.86
N VAL A 33 4.28 -1.94 -9.55
CA VAL A 33 3.62 -3.10 -8.91
C VAL A 33 4.63 -3.96 -8.15
N TRP A 34 5.84 -4.14 -8.69
CA TRP A 34 6.93 -4.82 -7.98
C TRP A 34 7.25 -4.12 -6.66
N LYS A 35 7.43 -2.79 -6.68
CA LYS A 35 7.67 -2.00 -5.46
C LYS A 35 6.51 -2.12 -4.45
N ILE A 36 5.27 -2.20 -4.92
CA ILE A 36 4.12 -2.45 -4.03
C ILE A 36 4.23 -3.83 -3.39
N LEU A 37 4.59 -4.85 -4.17
CA LEU A 37 4.76 -6.22 -3.67
C LEU A 37 5.87 -6.30 -2.62
N GLU A 38 7.00 -5.62 -2.81
CA GLU A 38 8.07 -5.48 -1.81
C GLU A 38 7.57 -4.92 -0.47
N ARG A 39 6.53 -4.09 -0.50
CA ARG A 39 5.93 -3.47 0.69
C ARG A 39 4.68 -4.15 1.22
N THR A 40 4.31 -5.30 0.69
CA THR A 40 3.07 -5.97 1.04
C THR A 40 3.36 -7.40 1.48
N GLN A 41 3.52 -7.63 2.79
CA GLN A 41 3.94 -8.93 3.34
C GLN A 41 2.97 -10.07 2.98
N GLY A 42 1.66 -9.78 2.98
CA GLY A 42 0.64 -10.74 2.59
C GLY A 42 0.55 -10.99 1.08
N GLY A 43 1.23 -10.20 0.24
CA GLY A 43 1.06 -10.20 -1.20
C GLY A 43 -0.17 -9.44 -1.69
N ILE A 44 -0.37 -9.43 -3.01
CA ILE A 44 -1.42 -8.66 -3.70
C ILE A 44 -2.50 -9.61 -4.20
N VAL A 45 -3.77 -9.21 -4.12
CA VAL A 45 -4.90 -9.94 -4.69
C VAL A 45 -5.56 -9.10 -5.78
N ILE A 46 -5.72 -9.68 -6.98
CA ILE A 46 -6.32 -9.05 -8.15
C ILE A 46 -7.38 -10.02 -8.71
N ALA A 47 -8.64 -9.59 -8.80
CA ALA A 47 -9.73 -10.43 -9.32
C ALA A 47 -9.80 -11.81 -8.64
N GLY A 48 -9.64 -11.82 -7.30
CA GLY A 48 -9.59 -13.05 -6.49
C GLY A 48 -8.32 -13.90 -6.64
N GLN A 49 -7.42 -13.58 -7.57
CA GLN A 49 -6.15 -14.29 -7.72
C GLN A 49 -5.10 -13.71 -6.77
N HIS A 50 -4.42 -14.57 -6.03
CA HIS A 50 -3.42 -14.16 -5.03
C HIS A 50 -2.00 -14.27 -5.59
N LEU A 51 -1.27 -13.17 -5.58
CA LEU A 51 0.17 -13.09 -5.80
C LEU A 51 0.86 -12.94 -4.44
N PRO A 52 1.43 -14.01 -3.87
CA PRO A 52 2.12 -13.92 -2.60
C PRO A 52 3.41 -13.09 -2.74
N GLN A 53 3.86 -12.44 -1.67
CA GLN A 53 5.13 -11.73 -1.69
C GLN A 53 6.31 -12.69 -1.83
N GLN A 54 6.33 -13.72 -0.97
CA GLN A 54 7.27 -14.82 -1.04
C GLN A 54 6.50 -16.08 -1.48
N PRO A 55 7.03 -16.88 -2.41
CA PRO A 55 8.40 -16.83 -2.94
C PRO A 55 8.56 -15.94 -4.19
N THR A 56 7.57 -15.13 -4.57
CA THR A 56 7.65 -14.34 -5.81
C THR A 56 8.88 -13.43 -5.87
N LEU A 57 9.22 -12.73 -4.79
CA LEU A 57 10.42 -11.88 -4.75
C LEU A 57 11.74 -12.66 -4.67
N SER A 58 11.72 -13.94 -4.26
CA SER A 58 12.92 -14.80 -4.27
C SER A 58 13.12 -15.51 -5.60
N ASP A 59 12.02 -15.83 -6.29
CA ASP A 59 12.01 -16.65 -7.50
C ASP A 59 12.08 -15.80 -8.78
N MET A 60 11.76 -14.51 -8.69
CA MET A 60 11.75 -13.56 -9.80
C MET A 60 12.65 -12.36 -9.48
N THR A 61 13.05 -11.62 -10.51
CA THR A 61 13.77 -10.35 -10.34
C THR A 61 12.93 -9.16 -10.85
N PRO A 62 13.17 -7.94 -10.35
CA PRO A 62 12.52 -6.76 -10.90
C PRO A 62 12.93 -6.58 -12.37
N PHE A 63 12.04 -5.98 -13.17
CA PHE A 63 12.24 -5.69 -14.60
C PHE A 63 12.24 -6.92 -15.55
N GLU A 64 12.06 -8.14 -15.03
CA GLU A 64 11.90 -9.33 -15.87
C GLU A 64 10.48 -9.48 -16.43
N LEU A 65 10.39 -9.94 -17.68
CA LEU A 65 9.13 -10.19 -18.38
C LEU A 65 8.21 -11.18 -17.64
N THR A 66 8.76 -12.14 -16.90
CA THR A 66 8.01 -13.17 -16.18
C THR A 66 7.05 -12.55 -15.15
N PHE A 67 7.50 -11.54 -14.42
CA PHE A 67 6.66 -10.82 -13.46
C PHE A 67 5.54 -10.04 -14.18
N SER A 68 5.90 -9.32 -15.25
CA SER A 68 4.93 -8.58 -16.07
C SER A 68 3.84 -9.48 -16.62
N TYR A 69 4.20 -10.64 -17.19
CA TYR A 69 3.23 -11.62 -17.69
C TYR A 69 2.33 -12.18 -16.58
N LYS A 70 2.86 -12.36 -15.37
CA LYS A 70 2.06 -12.81 -14.23
C LYS A 70 1.00 -11.78 -13.87
N ILE A 71 1.36 -10.49 -13.78
CA ILE A 71 0.42 -9.40 -13.51
C ILE A 71 -0.60 -9.26 -14.64
N GLU A 72 -0.16 -9.30 -15.90
CA GLU A 72 -1.06 -9.27 -17.07
C GLU A 72 -2.07 -10.42 -17.06
N SER A 73 -1.61 -11.63 -16.72
CA SER A 73 -2.48 -12.80 -16.60
C SER A 73 -3.49 -12.69 -15.46
N MET A 74 -3.18 -11.95 -14.39
CA MET A 74 -4.15 -11.70 -13.32
C MET A 74 -5.17 -10.64 -13.74
N MET A 75 -4.72 -9.58 -14.40
CA MET A 75 -5.59 -8.52 -14.91
C MET A 75 -6.49 -8.97 -16.07
N SER A 76 -6.09 -9.99 -16.83
CA SER A 76 -6.90 -10.55 -17.92
C SER A 76 -8.14 -11.29 -17.41
N ALA A 77 -8.17 -11.70 -16.15
CA ALA A 77 -9.36 -12.29 -15.51
C ALA A 77 -10.49 -11.27 -15.30
N ILE A 78 -10.20 -9.97 -15.36
CA ILE A 78 -11.20 -8.91 -15.25
C ILE A 78 -11.93 -8.78 -16.58
N GLU A 79 -13.24 -9.02 -16.61
CA GLU A 79 -14.03 -8.96 -17.85
C GLU A 79 -14.27 -7.52 -18.33
N HIS A 80 -14.52 -6.60 -17.40
CA HIS A 80 -14.89 -5.22 -17.71
C HIS A 80 -13.67 -4.31 -17.92
N PRO A 81 -13.46 -3.73 -19.11
CA PRO A 81 -12.28 -2.91 -19.38
C PRO A 81 -12.22 -1.63 -18.54
N GLU A 82 -13.36 -1.01 -18.23
CA GLU A 82 -13.42 0.13 -17.31
C GLU A 82 -12.93 -0.21 -15.90
N TYR A 83 -13.28 -1.39 -15.38
CA TYR A 83 -12.82 -1.87 -14.08
C TYR A 83 -11.31 -2.15 -14.10
N ARG A 84 -10.82 -2.78 -15.18
CA ARG A 84 -9.38 -3.00 -15.38
C ARG A 84 -8.60 -1.68 -15.34
N GLN A 85 -9.14 -0.63 -15.94
CA GLN A 85 -8.48 0.67 -15.96
C GLN A 85 -8.42 1.34 -14.59
N ILE A 86 -9.53 1.35 -13.83
CA ILE A 86 -9.48 1.94 -12.48
C ILE A 86 -8.59 1.15 -11.51
N LEU A 87 -8.41 -0.16 -11.74
CA LEU A 87 -7.45 -0.97 -10.99
C LEU A 87 -6.01 -0.57 -11.29
N VAL A 88 -5.69 -0.24 -12.54
CA VAL A 88 -4.39 0.35 -12.92
C VAL A 88 -4.18 1.69 -12.21
N GLU A 89 -5.19 2.56 -12.22
CA GLU A 89 -5.16 3.86 -11.53
C GLU A 89 -4.91 3.69 -10.02
N LEU A 90 -5.63 2.76 -9.37
CA LEU A 90 -5.44 2.43 -7.97
C LEU A 90 -4.00 1.97 -7.67
N LEU A 91 -3.44 1.06 -8.48
CA LEU A 91 -2.05 0.61 -8.32
C LEU A 91 -1.07 1.77 -8.46
N CYS A 92 -1.28 2.69 -9.40
CA CYS A 92 -0.46 3.88 -9.52
C CYS A 92 -0.52 4.75 -8.25
N ILE A 93 -1.71 4.93 -7.66
CA ILE A 93 -1.89 5.71 -6.44
C ILE A 93 -1.18 5.05 -5.24
N ILE A 94 -1.31 3.73 -5.09
CA ILE A 94 -0.62 2.97 -4.05
C ILE A 94 0.90 3.13 -4.21
N ALA A 95 1.42 3.00 -5.45
CA ALA A 95 2.84 3.18 -5.73
C ALA A 95 3.33 4.58 -5.31
N VAL A 96 2.60 5.63 -5.67
CA VAL A 96 2.93 7.01 -5.28
C VAL A 96 2.92 7.19 -3.76
N ILE A 97 1.91 6.66 -3.06
CA ILE A 97 1.82 6.74 -1.60
C ILE A 97 3.02 6.06 -0.93
N LEU A 98 3.38 4.86 -1.38
CA LEU A 98 4.52 4.10 -0.83
C LEU A 98 5.88 4.72 -1.18
N GLU A 99 6.03 5.27 -2.40
CA GLU A 99 7.26 5.96 -2.81
C GLU A 99 7.49 7.22 -1.98
N ARG A 100 6.43 7.96 -1.66
CA ARG A 100 6.50 9.15 -0.81
C ARG A 100 6.71 8.84 0.67
N ASN A 101 6.33 7.65 1.12
CA ASN A 101 6.38 7.24 2.52
C ASN A 101 7.03 5.86 2.66
N SER A 102 8.36 5.86 2.54
CA SER A 102 9.17 4.64 2.55
C SER A 102 9.12 3.84 3.87
N GLU A 103 8.47 4.32 4.91
CA GLU A 103 8.22 3.59 6.15
C GLU A 103 6.95 2.72 6.10
N LEU A 104 6.06 2.96 5.12
CA LEU A 104 4.77 2.27 5.06
C LEU A 104 4.90 0.85 4.50
N ILE A 105 4.28 -0.10 5.19
CA ILE A 105 4.24 -1.51 4.83
C ILE A 105 2.82 -2.01 5.09
N PHE A 106 2.26 -2.76 4.13
CA PHE A 106 1.04 -3.52 4.34
C PHE A 106 1.39 -4.87 4.98
N SER A 107 0.94 -5.09 6.22
CA SER A 107 1.15 -6.35 6.93
C SER A 107 0.29 -7.50 6.40
N ASN A 108 -0.92 -7.17 5.94
CA ASN A 108 -1.89 -8.15 5.43
C ASN A 108 -1.85 -8.21 3.90
N LYS A 109 -2.68 -9.09 3.33
CA LYS A 109 -2.91 -9.13 1.88
C LYS A 109 -3.53 -7.82 1.42
N LEU A 110 -3.06 -7.31 0.28
CA LEU A 110 -3.61 -6.13 -0.36
C LEU A 110 -4.63 -6.56 -1.41
N ASP A 111 -5.91 -6.57 -1.04
CA ASP A 111 -7.01 -6.90 -1.94
C ASP A 111 -7.49 -5.65 -2.68
N LEU A 112 -7.19 -5.59 -3.98
CA LEU A 112 -7.50 -4.43 -4.80
C LEU A 112 -9.01 -4.29 -5.03
N ASP A 113 -9.75 -5.39 -5.10
CA ASP A 113 -11.21 -5.35 -5.29
C ASP A 113 -11.90 -4.78 -4.06
N GLN A 114 -11.42 -5.13 -2.87
CA GLN A 114 -11.91 -4.55 -1.61
C GLN A 114 -11.60 -3.06 -1.48
N LEU A 115 -10.42 -2.61 -1.95
CA LEU A 115 -10.05 -1.20 -1.96
C LEU A 115 -10.94 -0.40 -2.93
N ILE A 116 -11.19 -0.92 -4.13
CA ILE A 116 -12.10 -0.29 -5.10
C ILE A 116 -13.51 -0.21 -4.53
N SER A 117 -14.02 -1.31 -3.96
CA SER A 117 -15.34 -1.34 -3.32
C SER A 117 -15.43 -0.32 -2.16
N THR A 118 -14.38 -0.20 -1.36
CA THR A 118 -14.32 0.78 -0.26
C THR A 118 -14.35 2.22 -0.79
N ALA A 119 -13.55 2.53 -1.80
CA ALA A 119 -13.53 3.83 -2.46
C ALA A 119 -14.90 4.18 -3.08
N PHE A 120 -15.53 3.21 -3.76
CA PHE A 120 -16.85 3.40 -4.35
C PHE A 120 -17.93 3.63 -3.29
N ARG A 121 -17.90 2.90 -2.18
CA ARG A 121 -18.82 3.13 -1.06
C ARG A 121 -18.65 4.51 -0.45
N GLN A 122 -17.41 5.01 -0.35
CA GLN A 122 -17.15 6.39 0.08
C GLN A 122 -17.75 7.40 -0.90
N TYR A 123 -17.62 7.15 -2.20
CA TYR A 123 -18.26 7.97 -3.24
C TYR A 123 -19.80 7.97 -3.13
N CYS A 124 -20.43 6.80 -2.99
CA CYS A 124 -21.88 6.69 -2.82
C CYS A 124 -22.35 7.44 -1.57
N SER A 125 -21.61 7.33 -0.46
CA SER A 125 -21.91 8.03 0.79
C SER A 125 -21.80 9.55 0.65
N ASP A 126 -20.82 10.05 -0.10
CA ASP A 126 -20.62 11.50 -0.30
C ASP A 126 -21.66 12.12 -1.25
N HIS A 127 -22.36 11.31 -2.06
CA HIS A 127 -23.33 11.75 -3.06
C HIS A 127 -24.76 11.27 -2.78
N ASP A 128 -25.03 10.74 -1.58
CA ASP A 128 -26.33 10.20 -1.16
C ASP A 128 -26.94 9.16 -2.14
N ILE A 129 -26.08 8.33 -2.75
CA ILE A 129 -26.49 7.31 -3.72
C ILE A 129 -26.97 6.06 -2.97
N ALA A 130 -28.25 5.72 -3.13
CA ALA A 130 -28.86 4.55 -2.50
C ALA A 130 -28.56 3.23 -3.23
N ASP A 131 -28.37 3.27 -4.56
CA ASP A 131 -28.01 2.09 -5.35
C ASP A 131 -26.48 1.94 -5.42
N GLY A 132 -25.95 1.06 -4.58
CA GLY A 132 -24.52 0.74 -4.52
C GLY A 132 -24.10 -0.38 -5.47
N ASN A 133 -24.91 -0.75 -6.47
CA ASN A 133 -24.57 -1.82 -7.43
C ASN A 133 -24.07 -1.27 -8.78
N ASP A 134 -24.47 -0.05 -9.16
CA ASP A 134 -24.03 0.57 -10.41
C ASP A 134 -22.79 1.44 -10.21
N MET A 135 -21.63 0.94 -10.61
CA MET A 135 -20.37 1.69 -10.59
C MET A 135 -20.22 2.66 -11.77
N THR A 136 -21.16 2.72 -12.72
CA THR A 136 -21.05 3.59 -13.89
C THR A 136 -20.79 5.06 -13.53
N PRO A 137 -21.50 5.68 -12.56
CA PRO A 137 -21.23 7.06 -12.16
C PRO A 137 -19.80 7.27 -11.62
N PHE A 138 -19.25 6.25 -10.96
CA PHE A 138 -17.88 6.27 -10.45
C PHE A 138 -16.85 6.20 -11.60
N TYR A 139 -17.12 5.39 -12.62
CA TYR A 139 -16.30 5.34 -13.84
C TYR A 139 -16.42 6.60 -14.72
N GLU A 140 -17.42 7.44 -14.49
CA GLU A 140 -17.61 8.70 -15.20
C GLU A 140 -16.91 9.88 -14.53
N LEU A 141 -16.42 9.71 -13.30
CA LEU A 141 -15.64 10.74 -12.61
C LEU A 141 -14.40 11.13 -13.44
N ASP A 142 -14.21 12.43 -13.58
CA ASP A 142 -13.08 13.02 -14.29
C ASP A 142 -11.89 13.21 -13.35
N ASP A 143 -10.73 12.67 -13.77
CA ASP A 143 -9.47 12.77 -13.04
C ASP A 143 -8.61 13.96 -13.51
N SER A 144 -9.06 14.71 -14.52
CA SER A 144 -8.30 15.80 -15.14
C SER A 144 -7.92 16.90 -14.15
N ASP A 145 -8.79 17.21 -13.18
CA ASP A 145 -8.62 18.36 -12.29
C ASP A 145 -8.10 18.01 -10.88
N LEU A 146 -7.72 16.74 -10.60
CA LEU A 146 -7.36 16.25 -9.26
C LEU A 146 -8.29 16.79 -8.15
N SER A 147 -9.56 17.02 -8.50
CA SER A 147 -10.51 17.66 -7.62
C SER A 147 -10.87 16.72 -6.47
N LYS A 148 -11.55 17.25 -5.45
CA LYS A 148 -12.06 16.46 -4.32
C LYS A 148 -12.98 15.30 -4.74
N ASN A 149 -13.46 15.30 -5.98
CA ASN A 149 -14.43 14.34 -6.50
C ASN A 149 -13.85 13.49 -7.65
N SER A 150 -12.54 13.22 -7.66
CA SER A 150 -11.90 12.32 -8.62
C SER A 150 -11.83 10.87 -8.09
N THR A 151 -11.70 9.85 -8.95
CA THR A 151 -11.50 8.47 -8.48
C THR A 151 -10.21 8.38 -7.67
N ALA A 152 -9.19 9.14 -8.08
CA ALA A 152 -7.91 9.20 -7.39
C ALA A 152 -8.03 9.64 -5.93
N SER A 153 -8.91 10.60 -5.64
CA SER A 153 -9.17 11.06 -4.27
C SER A 153 -9.79 9.97 -3.39
N TYR A 154 -10.77 9.23 -3.91
CA TYR A 154 -11.41 8.12 -3.20
C TYR A 154 -10.48 6.93 -3.02
N PHE A 155 -9.66 6.61 -4.02
CA PHE A 155 -8.64 5.58 -3.90
C PHE A 155 -7.59 5.95 -2.85
N ALA A 156 -7.09 7.19 -2.86
CA ALA A 156 -6.13 7.64 -1.85
C ALA A 156 -6.73 7.51 -0.44
N ARG A 157 -7.99 7.93 -0.23
CA ARG A 157 -8.70 7.76 1.06
C ARG A 157 -8.79 6.29 1.46
N ALA A 158 -9.29 5.41 0.58
CA ALA A 158 -9.42 3.99 0.87
C ALA A 158 -8.07 3.31 1.19
N VAL A 159 -7.01 3.67 0.46
CA VAL A 159 -5.65 3.14 0.70
C VAL A 159 -5.11 3.61 2.04
N ILE A 160 -5.27 4.90 2.38
CA ILE A 160 -4.87 5.45 3.68
C ILE A 160 -5.66 4.79 4.81
N ASP A 161 -6.97 4.62 4.66
CA ASP A 161 -7.80 3.93 5.65
C ASP A 161 -7.35 2.49 5.84
N SER A 162 -7.03 1.77 4.76
CA SER A 162 -6.50 0.42 4.81
C SER A 162 -5.13 0.35 5.50
N LEU A 163 -4.26 1.34 5.26
CA LEU A 163 -2.99 1.45 5.96
C LEU A 163 -3.26 1.70 7.45
N LEU A 164 -4.04 2.71 7.81
CA LEU A 164 -4.33 3.05 9.20
C LEU A 164 -4.95 1.89 10.00
N ASN A 165 -5.88 1.15 9.39
CA ASN A 165 -6.49 -0.03 10.01
C ASN A 165 -5.56 -1.26 10.05
N GLY A 166 -4.54 -1.29 9.18
CA GLY A 166 -3.53 -2.36 9.08
C GLY A 166 -2.19 -2.05 9.74
N ILE A 167 -1.97 -0.83 10.23
CA ILE A 167 -0.73 -0.43 10.91
C ILE A 167 -0.71 -1.08 12.29
N CYS A 168 -0.07 -2.25 12.39
CA CYS A 168 0.71 -2.54 13.57
C CYS A 168 1.96 -1.66 13.46
N LEU A 169 1.98 -0.51 14.15
CA LEU A 169 3.20 0.28 14.27
C LEU A 169 4.28 -0.66 14.78
N THR A 170 5.28 -0.98 13.96
CA THR A 170 6.54 -1.51 14.46
C THR A 170 7.00 -0.50 15.49
N LYS A 171 6.83 -0.80 16.78
CA LYS A 171 7.24 0.05 17.89
C LYS A 171 8.74 0.30 17.73
N ARG A 172 9.13 1.35 17.02
CA ARG A 172 10.38 2.03 17.33
C ARG A 172 10.16 2.51 18.75
N LYS A 173 11.02 2.08 19.68
CA LYS A 173 11.14 2.71 20.99
C LYS A 173 11.45 4.17 20.75
N ILE A 174 10.43 5.01 20.65
CA ILE A 174 10.53 6.43 20.87
C ILE A 174 10.75 6.53 22.37
N THR A 175 12.02 6.68 22.78
CA THR A 175 12.34 7.19 24.11
C THR A 175 11.75 8.58 24.17
N THR A 176 10.58 8.69 24.80
CA THR A 176 9.91 9.95 25.04
C THR A 176 10.88 10.91 25.73
N PHE A 177 11.23 12.00 25.04
CA PHE A 177 11.84 13.16 25.66
C PHE A 177 10.78 13.82 26.54
N MET A 178 10.93 13.71 27.86
CA MET A 178 10.11 14.41 28.86
C MET A 178 10.88 15.67 29.29
N PRO A 179 10.36 16.89 29.07
CA PRO A 179 10.98 18.10 29.57
C PRO A 179 10.35 18.46 30.92
N SER A 180 10.70 17.75 31.99
CA SER A 180 10.64 18.19 33.39
C SER A 180 10.74 16.99 34.33
N ASP A 181 11.95 16.73 34.82
CA ASP A 181 12.10 16.23 36.18
C ASP A 181 13.25 16.99 36.85
N SER A 182 12.94 17.48 38.03
CA SER A 182 13.68 18.47 38.81
C SER A 182 15.00 17.93 39.37
N LEU A 183 16.04 18.74 39.30
CA LEU A 183 17.28 18.58 40.07
C LEU A 183 16.97 18.42 41.56
N SER A 184 17.35 17.30 42.16
CA SER A 184 17.53 17.21 43.60
C SER A 184 18.74 16.33 43.95
N CYS A 185 19.46 16.82 44.95
CA CYS A 185 20.84 16.54 45.26
C CYS A 185 21.10 15.15 45.84
N ALA A 186 22.25 14.57 45.49
CA ALA A 186 22.89 13.55 46.30
C ALA A 186 23.39 14.15 47.63
N PRO A 187 23.50 13.33 48.69
CA PRO A 187 24.60 13.44 49.61
C PRO A 187 25.55 12.25 49.45
N ALA A 188 26.83 12.58 49.46
CA ALA A 188 27.94 11.65 49.52
C ALA A 188 28.01 10.93 50.87
N SER A 189 28.44 9.66 50.86
CA SER A 189 29.30 9.11 51.91
C SER A 189 30.21 8.04 51.31
N ASN A 190 31.46 8.10 51.76
CA ASN A 190 32.68 7.57 51.17
C ASN A 190 32.98 6.13 51.66
N PRO A 191 34.07 5.49 51.17
CA PRO A 191 34.26 4.04 51.18
C PRO A 191 34.96 3.54 52.45
N GLU A 192 34.66 2.31 52.88
CA GLU A 192 35.54 1.56 53.77
C GLU A 192 35.84 0.16 53.22
N ARG A 193 37.15 -0.06 53.09
CA ARG A 193 37.86 -1.29 52.80
C ARG A 193 38.23 -1.91 54.15
N SER A 194 38.03 -3.22 54.33
CA SER A 194 39.06 -4.17 54.79
C SER A 194 38.49 -5.50 55.29
N ASP A 195 39.04 -6.56 54.72
CA ASP A 195 39.57 -7.77 55.37
C ASP A 195 38.74 -8.52 56.41
N ASN A 196 38.38 -9.77 56.11
CA ASN A 196 38.82 -10.89 56.94
C ASN A 196 38.69 -12.28 56.27
N GLN A 197 39.86 -12.84 55.95
CA GLN A 197 40.35 -14.18 56.31
C GLN A 197 39.39 -15.39 56.34
N GLY A 198 39.66 -16.32 55.42
CA GLY A 198 40.08 -17.69 55.74
C GLY A 198 39.00 -18.71 56.08
N TYR A 199 38.90 -19.79 55.30
CA TYR A 199 39.16 -21.16 55.77
C TYR A 199 39.33 -22.13 54.59
N ASN A 200 40.31 -23.02 54.76
CA ASN A 200 40.84 -24.04 53.86
C ASN A 200 39.92 -25.26 53.67
N GLY A 201 40.22 -26.03 52.60
CA GLY A 201 39.99 -27.49 52.50
C GLY A 201 39.38 -27.88 51.14
N CYS A 202 40.12 -28.20 50.08
CA CYS A 202 41.01 -29.34 49.79
C CYS A 202 40.29 -30.67 49.42
N LEU A 203 40.87 -31.35 48.40
CA LEU A 203 40.54 -32.62 47.71
C LEU A 203 39.41 -32.53 46.65
N VAL A 204 39.64 -32.63 45.34
CA VAL A 204 40.39 -33.61 44.50
C VAL A 204 39.93 -35.05 44.74
N SER A 205 39.01 -35.53 43.89
CA SER A 205 39.23 -36.57 42.87
C SER A 205 38.07 -36.59 41.89
#